data_AF-A0A9Q0TAX7-F1
#
_entry.id   AF-A0A9Q0TAX7-F1
#
_cell.length_a   1.000
_cell.length_b   1.000
_cell.length_c   1.000
_cell.angle_alpha   90.00
_cell.angle_beta   90.00
_cell.angle_gamma   90.00
#
_symmetry.space_group_name_H-M   'P 1'
#
loop_
_entity.id
_entity.type
_entity.pdbx_description
1 polymer ?
#
loop_
_entity_poly.entity_id
_entity_poly.type
_entity_poly.pdbx_seq_one_letter_code
_entity_poly.pdbx_strand_id
1 'polypeptide(L)'
;MSAKWRALQHRHRYTYSAVVFPSSFTDTLLSQSLLPSDPNVSLFFIHLKTLISLNSIYSQVNHAKNLVSSFTNLLSLKHTENDTPALQTACRLYVEVLFLENSVPLHRTLISGLSKVSNKDCQVLIVESFRDLCKEYKKWSDRKRFCLSRVALSIMGMPKLGFLISVVGDCAVLIGWDVVLGLNSVVSEIEDLGGRPSPVVMEQCQESLSCLYYLIQRFPGTFKCFEEVGFMERVLGVLISVLKSIAFTRDCFVAAGVALCAALQVCLTSEELGLIIVKVIFNGITSSSSGTNCFESEFRDVVLKVPFKGDLCFEINGFSVLSRLCLIRGILTAVSRAVLNSQFVVSSGGLKW
;
A
#
# COMPACT_ATOMS: atom_id res chain seq x y z
N MET A 1 7.70 0.31 27.00
CA MET A 1 8.31 1.65 26.80
C MET A 1 8.27 2.16 25.35
N SER A 2 8.51 1.34 24.33
CA SER A 2 8.48 1.75 22.90
C SER A 2 7.17 2.41 22.42
N ALA A 3 5.99 1.87 22.77
CA ALA A 3 4.71 2.41 22.31
C ALA A 3 4.40 3.81 22.88
N LYS A 4 4.72 4.06 24.15
CA LYS A 4 4.55 5.38 24.79
C LYS A 4 5.47 6.43 24.16
N TRP A 5 6.70 6.05 23.82
CA TRP A 5 7.65 6.92 23.14
C TRP A 5 7.21 7.22 21.70
N ARG A 6 6.75 6.21 20.94
CA ARG A 6 6.14 6.41 19.61
C ARG A 6 4.93 7.35 19.67
N ALA A 7 4.02 7.14 20.62
CA ALA A 7 2.88 8.02 20.82
C ALA A 7 3.30 9.47 21.14
N LEU A 8 4.37 9.66 21.92
CA LEU A 8 4.91 10.99 22.22
C LEU A 8 5.54 11.65 20.98
N GLN A 9 6.26 10.89 20.15
CA GLN A 9 6.82 11.37 18.88
C GLN A 9 5.73 11.77 17.89
N HIS A 10 4.67 10.97 17.74
CA HIS A 10 3.51 11.35 16.93
C HIS A 10 2.86 12.62 17.47
N ARG A 11 2.69 12.72 18.79
CA ARG A 11 2.11 13.92 19.42
C ARG A 11 2.96 15.15 19.12
N HIS A 12 4.28 15.07 19.27
CA HIS A 12 5.19 16.17 18.96
C HIS A 12 5.11 16.55 17.48
N ARG A 13 5.21 15.57 16.58
CA ARG A 13 5.08 15.78 15.12
C ARG A 13 3.77 16.49 14.78
N TYR A 14 2.64 16.03 15.30
CA TYR A 14 1.33 16.60 14.97
C TYR A 14 1.08 17.99 15.56
N THR A 15 1.82 18.37 16.60
CA THR A 15 1.80 19.72 17.15
C THR A 15 2.56 20.71 16.27
N TYR A 16 3.72 20.31 15.72
CA TYR A 16 4.65 21.22 15.05
C TYR A 16 4.76 21.02 13.53
N SER A 17 3.92 20.17 12.93
CA SER A 17 3.85 19.99 11.48
C SER A 17 2.41 20.08 11.00
N ALA A 18 2.25 20.45 9.73
CA ALA A 18 1.00 20.53 9.00
C ALA A 18 1.10 19.71 7.71
N VAL A 19 -0.04 19.47 7.07
CA VAL A 19 -0.07 19.00 5.68
C VAL A 19 0.60 20.04 4.79
N VAL A 20 1.50 19.57 3.91
CA VAL A 20 2.23 20.43 2.98
C VAL A 20 1.45 20.51 1.67
N PHE A 21 0.93 21.70 1.37
CA PHE A 21 0.20 21.99 0.14
C PHE A 21 1.15 22.52 -0.95
N PRO A 22 1.27 21.86 -2.12
CA PRO A 22 2.06 22.35 -3.24
C PRO A 22 1.52 23.68 -3.79
N SER A 23 2.39 24.48 -4.41
CA SER A 23 1.97 25.74 -5.06
C SER A 23 0.90 25.50 -6.14
N SER A 24 1.04 24.43 -6.93
CA SER A 24 0.04 24.04 -7.93
C SER A 24 -1.36 23.83 -7.33
N PHE A 25 -1.44 23.31 -6.11
CA PHE A 25 -2.70 23.13 -5.39
C PHE A 25 -3.30 24.46 -4.98
N THR A 26 -2.47 25.35 -4.40
CA THR A 26 -2.93 26.68 -3.96
C THR A 26 -3.30 27.58 -5.13
N ASP A 27 -2.59 27.51 -6.25
CA ASP A 27 -2.86 28.31 -7.44
C ASP A 27 -4.19 27.90 -8.07
N THR A 28 -4.46 26.59 -8.14
CA THR A 28 -5.74 26.05 -8.61
C THR A 28 -6.88 26.53 -7.70
N LEU A 29 -6.71 26.45 -6.39
CA LEU A 29 -7.70 26.94 -5.42
C LEU A 29 -7.97 28.44 -5.58
N LEU A 30 -6.93 29.25 -5.72
CA LEU A 30 -7.06 30.70 -5.88
C LEU A 30 -7.78 31.05 -7.19
N SER A 31 -7.45 30.37 -8.29
CA SER A 31 -8.12 30.58 -9.58
C SER A 31 -9.62 30.33 -9.51
N GLN A 32 -10.05 29.28 -8.79
CA GLN A 32 -11.47 28.94 -8.64
C GLN A 32 -12.19 29.82 -7.61
N SER A 33 -11.52 30.21 -6.54
CA SER A 33 -12.10 31.08 -5.51
C SER A 33 -12.48 32.48 -6.04
N LEU A 34 -11.95 32.88 -7.20
CA LEU A 34 -12.21 34.18 -7.84
C LEU A 34 -13.42 34.16 -8.78
N LEU A 35 -13.93 32.98 -9.15
CA LEU A 35 -15.08 32.84 -10.05
C LEU A 35 -16.40 32.97 -9.27
N PRO A 36 -17.38 33.74 -9.76
CA PRO A 36 -18.72 33.77 -9.19
C PRO A 36 -19.30 32.36 -9.27
N SER A 37 -19.53 31.75 -8.11
CA SER A 37 -19.97 30.36 -7.98
C SER A 37 -21.15 30.27 -7.02
N ASP A 38 -21.89 29.15 -7.08
CA ASP A 38 -22.91 28.82 -6.08
C ASP A 38 -22.37 29.03 -4.65
N PRO A 39 -23.18 29.57 -3.72
CA PRO A 39 -22.77 29.77 -2.32
C PRO A 39 -22.21 28.51 -1.64
N ASN A 40 -22.66 27.31 -2.02
CA ASN A 40 -22.16 26.03 -1.47
C ASN A 40 -20.76 25.68 -1.99
N VAL A 41 -20.50 25.93 -3.27
CA VAL A 41 -19.18 25.80 -3.89
C VAL A 41 -18.21 26.78 -3.21
N SER A 42 -18.65 28.01 -3.03
CA SER A 42 -17.88 29.06 -2.34
C SER A 42 -17.57 28.65 -0.88
N LEU A 43 -18.56 28.11 -0.17
CA LEU A 43 -18.39 27.64 1.21
C LEU A 43 -17.37 26.50 1.31
N PHE A 44 -17.39 25.56 0.37
CA PHE A 44 -16.38 24.51 0.28
C PHE A 44 -14.97 25.08 0.14
N PHE A 45 -14.77 26.01 -0.81
CA PHE A 45 -13.47 26.63 -1.05
C PHE A 45 -12.98 27.49 0.13
N ILE A 46 -13.89 28.17 0.84
CA ILE A 46 -13.56 28.90 2.07
C ILE A 46 -13.01 27.92 3.12
N HIS A 47 -13.70 26.80 3.37
CA HIS A 47 -13.23 25.82 4.33
C HIS A 47 -11.90 25.18 3.91
N LEU A 48 -11.68 24.94 2.62
CA LEU A 48 -10.42 24.42 2.10
C LEU A 48 -9.28 25.44 2.28
N LYS A 49 -9.54 26.72 1.99
CA LYS A 49 -8.58 27.81 2.21
C LYS A 49 -8.20 27.95 3.69
N THR A 50 -9.19 27.87 4.58
CA THR A 50 -8.92 27.84 6.02
C THR A 50 -8.06 26.63 6.38
N LEU A 51 -8.34 25.42 5.86
CA LEU A 51 -7.53 24.23 6.15
C LEU A 51 -6.05 24.43 5.78
N ILE A 52 -5.78 25.07 4.64
CA ILE A 52 -4.41 25.34 4.16
C ILE A 52 -3.70 26.34 5.06
N SER A 53 -4.41 27.35 5.58
CA SER A 53 -3.83 28.38 6.44
C SER A 53 -3.42 27.88 7.83
N LEU A 54 -3.89 26.69 8.22
CA LEU A 54 -3.62 26.11 9.53
C LEU A 54 -2.21 25.52 9.60
N ASN A 55 -1.51 25.80 10.70
CA ASN A 55 -0.09 25.48 10.88
C ASN A 55 0.19 24.20 11.70
N SER A 56 -0.85 23.46 12.10
CA SER A 56 -0.68 22.19 12.82
C SER A 56 -1.70 21.13 12.38
N ILE A 57 -1.27 19.87 12.37
CA ILE A 57 -2.14 18.73 12.08
C ILE A 57 -3.32 18.67 13.04
N TYR A 58 -3.16 19.01 14.33
CA TYR A 58 -4.29 19.03 15.27
C TYR A 58 -5.39 20.01 14.85
N SER A 59 -5.00 21.23 14.48
CA SER A 59 -5.97 22.22 14.00
C SER A 59 -6.61 21.79 12.68
N GLN A 60 -5.83 21.22 11.76
CA GLN A 60 -6.32 20.69 10.48
C GLN A 60 -7.31 19.54 10.68
N VAL A 61 -7.02 18.59 11.58
CA VAL A 61 -7.92 17.48 11.91
C VAL A 61 -9.24 17.99 12.49
N ASN A 62 -9.19 19.00 13.36
CA ASN A 62 -10.39 19.58 13.95
C ASN A 62 -11.25 20.27 12.87
N HIS A 63 -10.62 21.07 12.00
CA HIS A 63 -11.29 21.80 10.93
C HIS A 63 -11.76 20.91 9.77
N ALA A 64 -11.13 19.75 9.55
CA ALA A 64 -11.49 18.82 8.48
C ALA A 64 -12.96 18.36 8.55
N LYS A 65 -13.60 18.38 9.73
CA LYS A 65 -15.03 18.10 9.89
C LYS A 65 -15.90 19.13 9.16
N ASN A 66 -15.51 20.41 9.19
CA ASN A 66 -16.21 21.48 8.50
C ASN A 66 -16.06 21.33 6.99
N LEU A 67 -14.85 20.99 6.53
CA LEU A 67 -14.57 20.70 5.12
C LEU A 67 -15.37 19.49 4.62
N VAL A 68 -15.44 18.41 5.40
CA VAL A 68 -16.26 17.24 5.08
C VAL A 68 -17.73 17.63 4.96
N SER A 69 -18.24 18.38 5.94
CA SER A 69 -19.65 18.81 5.96
C SER A 69 -20.01 19.64 4.73
N SER A 70 -19.19 20.67 4.41
CA SER A 70 -19.42 21.52 3.23
C SER A 70 -19.30 20.74 1.93
N PHE A 71 -18.34 19.80 1.83
CA PHE A 71 -18.20 18.93 0.66
C PHE A 71 -19.41 18.00 0.50
N THR A 72 -19.88 17.34 1.58
CA THR A 72 -21.06 16.46 1.48
C THR A 72 -22.33 17.23 1.15
N ASN A 73 -22.46 18.47 1.62
CA ASN A 73 -23.58 19.34 1.27
C ASN A 73 -23.49 19.80 -0.19
N LEU A 74 -22.28 20.08 -0.69
CA LEU A 74 -22.07 20.38 -2.09
C LEU A 74 -22.54 19.23 -2.98
N LEU A 75 -22.15 17.98 -2.65
CA LEU A 75 -22.47 16.80 -3.47
C LEU A 75 -23.93 16.32 -3.39
N SER A 76 -24.70 16.77 -2.40
CA SER A 76 -26.11 16.36 -2.24
C SER A 76 -27.08 17.23 -3.07
N LEU A 77 -26.59 18.32 -3.64
CA LEU A 77 -27.37 19.23 -4.47
C LEU A 77 -27.57 18.67 -5.88
N LYS A 78 -28.64 19.13 -6.54
CA LYS A 78 -28.82 18.91 -7.97
C LYS A 78 -27.99 19.96 -8.71
N HIS A 79 -27.01 19.51 -9.48
CA HIS A 79 -26.14 20.39 -10.23
C HIS A 79 -26.68 20.63 -11.64
N THR A 80 -26.50 21.85 -12.13
CA THR A 80 -26.74 22.20 -13.54
C THR A 80 -25.47 21.97 -14.36
N GLU A 81 -25.57 21.91 -15.69
CA GLU A 81 -24.40 21.73 -16.59
C GLU A 81 -23.35 22.84 -16.40
N ASN A 82 -23.75 24.04 -15.97
CA ASN A 82 -22.83 25.15 -15.71
C ASN A 82 -22.00 24.98 -14.42
N ASP A 83 -22.45 24.16 -13.46
CA ASP A 83 -21.75 23.94 -12.18
C ASP A 83 -20.74 22.79 -12.25
N THR A 84 -20.80 22.00 -13.33
CA THR A 84 -19.97 20.81 -13.53
C THR A 84 -18.46 21.05 -13.43
N PRO A 85 -17.86 22.13 -14.00
CA PRO A 85 -16.40 22.34 -13.91
C PRO A 85 -15.93 22.70 -12.50
N ALA A 86 -16.72 23.49 -11.76
CA ALA A 86 -16.42 23.85 -10.39
C ALA A 86 -16.54 22.63 -9.46
N LEU A 87 -17.57 21.80 -9.69
CA LEU A 87 -17.79 20.54 -8.97
C LEU A 87 -16.64 19.54 -9.21
N GLN A 88 -16.22 19.37 -10.47
CA GLN A 88 -15.10 18.50 -10.81
C GLN A 88 -13.81 18.97 -10.12
N THR A 89 -13.56 20.27 -10.12
CA THR A 89 -12.39 20.85 -9.44
C THR A 89 -12.46 20.66 -7.93
N ALA A 90 -13.63 20.84 -7.32
CA ALA A 90 -13.84 20.59 -5.90
C ALA A 90 -13.60 19.11 -5.53
N CYS A 91 -14.13 18.18 -6.34
CA CYS A 91 -13.89 16.73 -6.16
C CYS A 91 -12.40 16.40 -6.26
N ARG A 92 -11.73 16.91 -7.29
CA ARG A 92 -10.30 16.68 -7.50
C ARG A 92 -9.46 17.21 -6.33
N LEU A 93 -9.64 18.46 -5.94
CA LEU A 93 -8.90 19.06 -4.82
C LEU A 93 -9.17 18.32 -3.51
N TYR A 94 -10.42 17.93 -3.25
CA TYR A 94 -10.77 17.17 -2.04
C TYR A 94 -10.06 15.82 -1.98
N VAL A 95 -10.05 15.07 -3.08
CA VAL A 95 -9.36 13.78 -3.17
C VAL A 95 -7.85 13.95 -3.10
N GLU A 96 -7.30 14.98 -3.74
CA GLU A 96 -5.86 15.25 -3.76
C GLU A 96 -5.29 15.49 -2.36
N VAL A 97 -6.05 16.05 -1.42
CA VAL A 97 -5.60 16.21 -0.02
C VAL A 97 -5.09 14.89 0.57
N LEU A 98 -5.66 13.74 0.18
CA LEU A 98 -5.23 12.43 0.65
C LEU A 98 -3.80 12.08 0.17
N PHE A 99 -3.39 12.54 -1.01
CA PHE A 99 -2.10 12.21 -1.61
C PHE A 99 -0.96 13.09 -1.09
N LEU A 100 -1.28 14.15 -0.36
CA LEU A 100 -0.30 15.12 0.14
C LEU A 100 0.61 14.55 1.21
N GLU A 101 1.71 15.26 1.46
CA GLU A 101 2.63 14.87 2.53
C GLU A 101 2.03 15.21 3.89
N ASN A 102 2.20 14.31 4.86
CA ASN A 102 1.63 14.42 6.22
C ASN A 102 0.10 14.41 6.29
N SER A 103 -0.61 14.01 5.22
CA SER A 103 -2.08 13.97 5.14
C SER A 103 -2.74 12.83 5.93
N VAL A 104 -2.02 11.75 6.24
CA VAL A 104 -2.55 10.52 6.87
C VAL A 104 -3.47 10.78 8.09
N PRO A 105 -3.15 11.71 9.01
CA PRO A 105 -4.04 12.02 10.15
C PRO A 105 -5.43 12.54 9.74
N LEU A 106 -5.57 13.13 8.54
CA LEU A 106 -6.83 13.61 7.99
C LEU A 106 -7.63 12.50 7.30
N HIS A 107 -7.00 11.41 6.87
CA HIS A 107 -7.60 10.40 5.99
C HIS A 107 -8.90 9.85 6.53
N ARG A 108 -8.92 9.45 7.82
CA ARG A 108 -10.12 8.89 8.44
C ARG A 108 -11.32 9.84 8.34
N THR A 109 -11.11 11.13 8.58
CA THR A 109 -12.16 12.15 8.52
C THR A 109 -12.61 12.39 7.08
N LEU A 110 -11.67 12.58 6.14
CA LEU A 110 -11.97 12.86 4.73
C LEU A 110 -12.64 11.67 4.03
N ILE A 111 -12.12 10.45 4.20
CA ILE A 111 -12.70 9.24 3.61
C ILE A 111 -14.09 8.97 4.20
N SER A 112 -14.33 9.32 5.47
CA SER A 112 -15.69 9.24 6.04
C SER A 112 -16.70 10.14 5.32
N GLY A 113 -16.25 11.29 4.79
CA GLY A 113 -17.06 12.14 3.92
C GLY A 113 -17.37 11.46 2.59
N LEU A 114 -16.35 10.91 1.93
CA LEU A 114 -16.50 10.18 0.66
C LEU A 114 -17.47 9.00 0.77
N SER A 115 -17.44 8.27 1.89
CA SER A 115 -18.33 7.13 2.13
C SER A 115 -19.82 7.48 2.22
N LYS A 116 -20.16 8.77 2.41
CA LYS A 116 -21.54 9.25 2.52
C LYS A 116 -22.12 9.74 1.19
N VAL A 117 -21.32 9.77 0.14
CA VAL A 117 -21.76 10.25 -1.19
C VAL A 117 -22.69 9.21 -1.80
N SER A 118 -23.96 9.59 -1.96
CA SER A 118 -25.00 8.73 -2.55
C SER A 118 -25.24 9.00 -4.04
N ASN A 119 -24.93 10.21 -4.52
CA ASN A 119 -25.12 10.60 -5.91
C ASN A 119 -24.10 9.88 -6.82
N LYS A 120 -24.59 9.10 -7.79
CA LYS A 120 -23.76 8.31 -8.71
C LYS A 120 -22.88 9.16 -9.61
N ASP A 121 -23.38 10.30 -10.11
CA ASP A 121 -22.61 11.16 -11.01
C ASP A 121 -21.40 11.77 -10.27
N CYS A 122 -21.61 12.18 -9.01
CA CYS A 122 -20.55 12.62 -8.13
C CYS A 122 -19.55 11.50 -7.80
N GLN A 123 -20.02 10.25 -7.62
CA GLN A 123 -19.12 9.11 -7.42
C GLN A 123 -18.21 8.89 -8.63
N VAL A 124 -18.74 9.03 -9.86
CA VAL A 124 -17.94 8.94 -11.09
C VAL A 124 -16.84 10.01 -11.11
N LEU A 125 -17.18 11.27 -10.83
CA LEU A 125 -16.19 12.36 -10.76
C LEU A 125 -15.08 12.10 -9.73
N ILE A 126 -15.44 11.55 -8.56
CA ILE A 126 -14.46 11.19 -7.51
C ILE A 126 -13.56 10.05 -7.99
N VAL A 127 -14.13 9.02 -8.62
CA VAL A 127 -13.39 7.87 -9.16
C VAL A 127 -12.41 8.31 -10.26
N GLU A 128 -12.85 9.14 -11.19
CA GLU A 128 -12.02 9.70 -12.25
C GLU A 128 -10.89 10.55 -11.67
N SER A 129 -11.23 11.46 -10.74
CA SER A 129 -10.23 12.28 -10.04
C SER A 129 -9.18 11.42 -9.33
N PHE A 130 -9.60 10.35 -8.65
CA PHE A 130 -8.68 9.44 -7.96
C PHE A 130 -7.75 8.73 -8.95
N ARG A 131 -8.28 8.23 -10.08
CA ARG A 131 -7.49 7.57 -11.12
C ARG A 131 -6.45 8.49 -11.73
N ASP A 132 -6.83 9.73 -12.02
CA ASP A 132 -5.92 10.71 -12.60
C ASP A 132 -4.84 11.13 -11.61
N LEU A 133 -5.19 11.33 -10.34
CA LEU A 133 -4.22 11.58 -9.27
C LEU A 133 -3.26 10.40 -9.08
N CYS A 134 -3.72 9.15 -9.17
CA CYS A 134 -2.82 7.99 -9.15
C CYS A 134 -1.81 8.03 -10.31
N LYS A 135 -2.22 8.42 -11.52
CA LYS A 135 -1.30 8.55 -12.67
C LYS A 135 -0.30 9.71 -12.48
N GLU A 136 -0.77 10.84 -11.95
CA GLU A 136 0.07 12.03 -11.71
C GLU A 136 1.09 11.79 -10.61
N TYR A 137 0.66 11.31 -9.45
CA TYR A 137 1.56 11.05 -8.32
C TYR A 137 2.49 9.86 -8.58
N LYS A 138 2.11 8.90 -9.44
CA LYS A 138 3.06 7.88 -9.92
C LYS A 138 4.27 8.50 -10.62
N LYS A 139 4.09 9.55 -11.43
CA LYS A 139 5.22 10.24 -12.08
C LYS A 139 6.15 10.93 -11.07
N TRP A 140 5.66 11.18 -9.87
CA TRP A 140 6.40 11.82 -8.78
C TRP A 140 7.00 10.81 -7.79
N SER A 141 6.84 9.50 -8.00
CA SER A 141 7.38 8.46 -7.11
C SER A 141 8.88 8.60 -6.86
N ASP A 142 9.60 9.18 -7.82
CA ASP A 142 11.05 9.44 -7.72
C ASP A 142 11.40 10.54 -6.71
N ARG A 143 10.44 11.39 -6.34
CA ARG A 143 10.61 12.50 -5.38
C ARG A 143 9.83 12.31 -4.09
N LYS A 144 8.70 11.61 -4.14
CA LYS A 144 7.83 11.35 -2.99
C LYS A 144 7.42 9.88 -2.98
N ARG A 145 7.93 9.14 -1.98
CA ARG A 145 7.69 7.70 -1.84
C ARG A 145 6.33 7.44 -1.17
N PHE A 146 5.70 6.32 -1.54
CA PHE A 146 4.57 5.75 -0.80
C PHE A 146 3.33 6.66 -0.76
N CYS A 147 3.19 7.57 -1.72
CA CYS A 147 2.03 8.47 -1.76
C CYS A 147 0.74 7.70 -2.01
N LEU A 148 0.76 6.78 -2.98
CA LEU A 148 -0.41 6.04 -3.41
C LEU A 148 -0.72 4.92 -2.41
N SER A 149 0.31 4.21 -1.94
CA SER A 149 0.16 3.08 -1.01
C SER A 149 -0.49 3.51 0.31
N ARG A 150 -0.14 4.68 0.85
CA ARG A 150 -0.74 5.23 2.08
C ARG A 150 -2.22 5.54 1.91
N VAL A 151 -2.59 6.15 0.79
CA VAL A 151 -4.00 6.45 0.48
C VAL A 151 -4.80 5.17 0.32
N ALA A 152 -4.29 4.23 -0.47
CA ALA A 152 -4.93 2.94 -0.71
C ALA A 152 -5.11 2.14 0.59
N LEU A 153 -4.09 2.11 1.45
CA LEU A 153 -4.17 1.43 2.75
C LEU A 153 -5.22 2.09 3.66
N SER A 154 -5.26 3.42 3.68
CA SER A 154 -6.23 4.17 4.47
C SER A 154 -7.66 3.95 4.01
N ILE A 155 -7.87 3.87 2.69
CA ILE A 155 -9.15 3.49 2.10
C ILE A 155 -9.46 2.07 2.54
N MET A 156 -8.65 1.06 2.19
CA MET A 156 -8.91 -0.36 2.48
C MET A 156 -9.15 -0.67 3.97
N GLY A 157 -8.59 0.13 4.89
CA GLY A 157 -8.79 0.00 6.33
C GLY A 157 -10.16 0.43 6.85
N MET A 158 -11.05 0.99 6.03
CA MET A 158 -12.39 1.39 6.44
C MET A 158 -13.48 0.35 6.10
N PRO A 159 -14.48 0.14 6.97
CA PRO A 159 -15.46 -0.94 6.77
C PRO A 159 -16.56 -0.66 5.73
N LYS A 160 -16.82 0.61 5.36
CA LYS A 160 -17.94 1.03 4.49
C LYS A 160 -17.46 1.88 3.32
N LEU A 161 -17.01 1.25 2.25
CA LEU A 161 -16.30 1.97 1.18
C LEU A 161 -16.92 1.87 -0.20
N GLY A 162 -17.84 0.93 -0.46
CA GLY A 162 -18.55 0.80 -1.73
C GLY A 162 -17.64 1.02 -2.95
N PHE A 163 -17.91 2.10 -3.70
CA PHE A 163 -17.20 2.50 -4.91
C PHE A 163 -15.70 2.89 -4.72
N LEU A 164 -15.26 3.21 -3.50
CA LEU A 164 -13.85 3.52 -3.22
C LEU A 164 -12.96 2.28 -3.24
N ILE A 165 -13.51 1.11 -2.92
CA ILE A 165 -12.74 -0.15 -3.04
C ILE A 165 -12.53 -0.48 -4.51
N SER A 166 -13.54 -0.29 -5.36
CA SER A 166 -13.41 -0.59 -6.79
C SER A 166 -12.33 0.28 -7.42
N VAL A 167 -12.29 1.59 -7.12
CA VAL A 167 -11.23 2.45 -7.68
C VAL A 167 -9.82 2.07 -7.19
N VAL A 168 -9.67 1.61 -5.95
CA VAL A 168 -8.39 1.06 -5.48
C VAL A 168 -8.00 -0.20 -6.25
N GLY A 169 -8.97 -1.08 -6.54
CA GLY A 169 -8.75 -2.27 -7.37
C GLY A 169 -8.32 -1.91 -8.79
N ASP A 170 -8.96 -0.90 -9.38
CA ASP A 170 -8.65 -0.41 -10.72
C ASP A 170 -7.26 0.24 -10.81
N CYS A 171 -6.79 0.83 -9.70
CA CYS A 171 -5.47 1.45 -9.59
C CYS A 171 -4.43 0.53 -8.92
N ALA A 172 -4.76 -0.73 -8.62
CA ALA A 172 -3.96 -1.60 -7.76
C ALA A 172 -2.51 -1.77 -8.24
N VAL A 173 -2.30 -1.87 -9.56
CA VAL A 173 -0.95 -2.00 -10.13
C VAL A 173 -0.16 -0.69 -10.01
N LEU A 174 -0.79 0.47 -10.24
CA LEU A 174 -0.12 1.77 -10.06
C LEU A 174 0.30 1.96 -8.60
N ILE A 175 -0.55 1.56 -7.66
CA ILE A 175 -0.25 1.59 -6.23
C ILE A 175 0.86 0.57 -5.90
N GLY A 176 0.81 -0.62 -6.49
CA GLY A 176 1.87 -1.64 -6.35
C GLY A 176 3.23 -1.13 -6.82
N TRP A 177 3.27 -0.42 -7.95
CA TRP A 177 4.48 0.24 -8.45
C TRP A 177 5.03 1.29 -7.48
N ASP A 178 4.17 2.10 -6.86
CA ASP A 178 4.58 3.07 -5.82
C ASP A 178 5.25 2.36 -4.62
N VAL A 179 4.73 1.19 -4.21
CA VAL A 179 5.37 0.38 -3.15
C VAL A 179 6.73 -0.14 -3.61
N VAL A 180 6.81 -0.76 -4.79
CA VAL A 180 8.04 -1.37 -5.31
C VAL A 180 9.15 -0.34 -5.50
N LEU A 181 8.84 0.79 -6.15
CA LEU A 181 9.81 1.86 -6.39
C LEU A 181 10.26 2.51 -5.07
N GLY A 182 9.32 2.78 -4.17
CA GLY A 182 9.63 3.36 -2.87
C GLY A 182 10.53 2.47 -2.01
N LEU A 183 10.23 1.16 -1.94
CA LEU A 183 11.04 0.20 -1.18
C LEU A 183 12.41 -0.02 -1.81
N ASN A 184 12.49 -0.14 -3.15
CA ASN A 184 13.77 -0.26 -3.85
C ASN A 184 14.66 0.95 -3.56
N SER A 185 14.11 2.17 -3.60
CA SER A 185 14.86 3.38 -3.27
C SER A 185 15.41 3.34 -1.85
N VAL A 186 14.63 2.85 -0.87
CA VAL A 186 15.11 2.71 0.53
C VAL A 186 16.16 1.62 0.66
N VAL A 187 16.01 0.48 -0.04
CA VAL A 187 17.02 -0.59 -0.06
C VAL A 187 18.33 -0.08 -0.64
N SER A 188 18.30 0.62 -1.78
CA SER A 188 19.50 1.20 -2.40
C SER A 188 20.15 2.23 -1.48
N GLU A 189 19.38 3.10 -0.81
CA GLU A 189 19.94 4.04 0.19
C GLU A 189 20.67 3.33 1.34
N ILE A 190 20.15 2.19 1.81
CA ILE A 190 20.80 1.40 2.86
C ILE A 190 22.11 0.80 2.35
N GLU A 191 22.11 0.27 1.13
CA GLU A 191 23.29 -0.35 0.51
C GLU A 191 24.39 0.67 0.19
N ASP A 192 24.02 1.82 -0.36
CA ASP A 192 24.96 2.87 -0.78
C ASP A 192 25.52 3.68 0.41
N LEU A 193 24.66 4.05 1.37
CA LEU A 193 25.05 4.93 2.48
C LEU A 193 25.42 4.16 3.76
N GLY A 194 25.17 2.84 3.81
CA GLY A 194 25.41 2.00 4.99
C GLY A 194 24.56 2.38 6.22
N GLY A 195 23.57 3.27 6.04
CA GLY A 195 22.79 3.88 7.12
C GLY A 195 21.47 3.18 7.39
N ARG A 196 20.98 3.24 8.64
CA ARG A 196 19.63 2.78 8.99
C ARG A 196 18.59 3.83 8.56
N PRO A 197 17.46 3.44 7.92
CA PRO A 197 16.41 4.39 7.58
C PRO A 197 15.86 5.08 8.83
N SER A 198 15.41 6.33 8.67
CA SER A 198 14.77 7.06 9.76
C SER A 198 13.51 6.33 10.26
N PRO A 199 13.11 6.52 11.53
CA PRO A 199 11.90 5.90 12.07
C PRO A 199 10.65 6.17 11.22
N VAL A 200 10.53 7.37 10.64
CA VAL A 200 9.40 7.75 9.77
C VAL A 200 9.40 6.95 8.47
N VAL A 201 10.57 6.83 7.83
CA VAL A 201 10.69 6.02 6.61
C VAL A 201 10.40 4.55 6.91
N MET A 202 10.84 4.06 8.06
CA MET A 202 10.58 2.69 8.50
C MET A 202 9.08 2.41 8.70
N GLU A 203 8.34 3.33 9.31
CA GLU A 203 6.88 3.24 9.45
C GLU A 203 6.21 3.22 8.06
N GLN A 204 6.63 4.09 7.15
CA GLN A 204 6.09 4.13 5.78
C GLN A 204 6.39 2.85 4.99
N CYS A 205 7.57 2.25 5.17
CA CYS A 205 7.90 0.95 4.58
C CYS A 205 6.97 -0.14 5.11
N GLN A 206 6.75 -0.20 6.43
CA GLN A 206 5.86 -1.19 7.05
C GLN A 206 4.40 -1.03 6.58
N GLU A 207 3.90 0.20 6.51
CA GLU A 207 2.56 0.49 5.98
C GLU A 207 2.46 0.10 4.49
N SER A 208 3.47 0.41 3.69
CA SER A 208 3.47 0.11 2.25
C SER A 208 3.56 -1.38 1.96
N LEU A 209 4.36 -2.14 2.72
CA LEU A 209 4.39 -3.60 2.67
C LEU A 209 3.03 -4.20 3.05
N SER A 210 2.37 -3.64 4.07
CA SER A 210 1.03 -4.05 4.48
C SER A 210 0.00 -3.73 3.39
N CYS A 211 0.12 -2.58 2.73
CA CYS A 211 -0.72 -2.19 1.60
C CYS A 211 -0.59 -3.17 0.44
N LEU A 212 0.64 -3.52 0.07
CA LEU A 212 0.92 -4.50 -0.98
C LEU A 212 0.29 -5.86 -0.68
N TYR A 213 0.42 -6.34 0.56
CA TYR A 213 -0.26 -7.54 1.02
C TYR A 213 -1.78 -7.47 0.80
N TYR A 214 -2.44 -6.41 1.27
CA TYR A 214 -3.90 -6.27 1.14
C TYR A 214 -4.34 -6.12 -0.32
N LEU A 215 -3.57 -5.42 -1.15
CA LEU A 215 -3.87 -5.31 -2.59
C LEU A 215 -3.83 -6.69 -3.24
N ILE A 216 -2.77 -7.46 -2.99
CA ILE A 216 -2.59 -8.79 -3.59
C ILE A 216 -3.71 -9.73 -3.13
N GLN A 217 -4.03 -9.76 -1.83
CA GLN A 217 -5.10 -10.63 -1.32
C GLN A 217 -6.49 -10.24 -1.83
N ARG A 218 -6.76 -8.94 -1.95
CA ARG A 218 -8.10 -8.44 -2.31
C ARG A 218 -8.35 -8.45 -3.81
N PHE A 219 -7.31 -8.24 -4.62
CA PHE A 219 -7.39 -8.14 -6.07
C PHE A 219 -6.39 -9.09 -6.78
N PRO A 220 -6.38 -10.40 -6.46
CA PRO A 220 -5.38 -11.33 -6.99
C PRO A 220 -5.44 -11.45 -8.51
N GLY A 221 -6.63 -11.36 -9.11
CA GLY A 221 -6.82 -11.41 -10.56
C GLY A 221 -6.12 -10.27 -11.30
N THR A 222 -6.09 -9.08 -10.70
CA THR A 222 -5.40 -7.91 -11.27
C THR A 222 -3.90 -8.16 -11.40
N PHE A 223 -3.29 -8.92 -10.48
CA PHE A 223 -1.85 -9.22 -10.50
C PHE A 223 -1.51 -10.48 -11.30
N LYS A 224 -2.47 -11.41 -11.45
CA LYS A 224 -2.28 -12.65 -12.22
C LYS A 224 -2.31 -12.43 -13.74
N CYS A 225 -3.12 -11.48 -14.21
CA CYS A 225 -3.30 -11.18 -15.64
C CYS A 225 -2.48 -9.97 -16.12
N PHE A 226 -1.70 -9.33 -15.25
CA PHE A 226 -0.96 -8.13 -15.64
C PHE A 226 0.33 -8.51 -16.36
N GLU A 227 0.30 -8.43 -17.69
CA GLU A 227 1.38 -8.81 -18.59
C GLU A 227 2.48 -7.74 -18.75
N GLU A 228 2.45 -6.62 -18.03
CA GLU A 228 3.63 -5.73 -18.02
C GLU A 228 4.83 -6.51 -17.49
N VAL A 229 5.79 -6.73 -18.40
CA VAL A 229 6.95 -7.59 -18.26
C VAL A 229 7.65 -7.34 -16.92
N GLY A 230 7.48 -8.28 -16.00
CA GLY A 230 8.24 -8.33 -14.75
C GLY A 230 7.71 -7.51 -13.57
N PHE A 231 6.45 -7.07 -13.53
CA PHE A 231 5.91 -6.41 -12.31
C PHE A 231 6.03 -7.33 -11.08
N MET A 232 5.49 -8.55 -11.17
CA MET A 232 5.57 -9.53 -10.07
C MET A 232 7.02 -9.93 -9.75
N GLU A 233 7.91 -9.93 -10.75
CA GLU A 233 9.33 -10.12 -10.54
C GLU A 233 9.95 -9.03 -9.68
N ARG A 234 9.63 -7.77 -9.94
CA ARG A 234 10.11 -6.67 -9.11
C ARG A 234 9.47 -6.66 -7.72
N VAL A 235 8.22 -7.07 -7.59
CA VAL A 235 7.57 -7.29 -6.29
C VAL A 235 8.34 -8.32 -5.47
N LEU A 236 8.59 -9.51 -6.03
CA LEU A 236 9.34 -10.55 -5.34
C LEU A 236 10.77 -10.11 -5.03
N GLY A 237 11.43 -9.47 -6.00
CA GLY A 237 12.75 -8.85 -5.85
C GLY A 237 12.85 -7.96 -4.63
N VAL A 238 11.99 -6.94 -4.55
CA VAL A 238 12.07 -5.97 -3.44
C VAL A 238 11.72 -6.59 -2.09
N LEU A 239 10.77 -7.54 -2.04
CA LEU A 239 10.41 -8.24 -0.81
C LEU A 239 11.57 -9.08 -0.27
N ILE A 240 12.28 -9.77 -1.16
CA ILE A 240 13.48 -10.55 -0.83
C ILE A 240 14.60 -9.63 -0.36
N SER A 241 14.85 -8.52 -1.05
CA SER A 241 15.86 -7.53 -0.62
C SER A 241 15.57 -6.96 0.77
N VAL A 242 14.30 -6.64 1.06
CA VAL A 242 13.88 -6.20 2.41
C VAL A 242 14.14 -7.30 3.44
N LEU A 243 13.78 -8.55 3.16
CA LEU A 243 13.98 -9.68 4.09
C LEU A 243 15.46 -10.05 4.30
N LYS A 244 16.34 -9.82 3.31
CA LYS A 244 17.79 -10.03 3.43
C LYS A 244 18.48 -8.92 4.21
N SER A 245 17.98 -7.70 4.10
CA SER A 245 18.59 -6.54 4.77
C SER A 245 18.59 -6.68 6.29
N ILE A 246 19.64 -6.19 6.93
CA ILE A 246 19.77 -6.14 8.40
C ILE A 246 19.26 -4.83 9.00
N ALA A 247 18.93 -3.83 8.17
CA ALA A 247 18.62 -2.47 8.62
C ALA A 247 17.13 -2.27 8.98
N PHE A 248 16.25 -3.06 8.37
CA PHE A 248 14.81 -2.99 8.59
C PHE A 248 14.43 -3.44 10.01
N THR A 249 13.27 -3.00 10.48
CA THR A 249 12.74 -3.42 11.77
C THR A 249 12.04 -4.77 11.66
N ARG A 250 11.85 -5.42 12.81
CA ARG A 250 11.04 -6.63 12.94
C ARG A 250 9.66 -6.45 12.29
N ASP A 251 9.00 -5.31 12.50
CA ASP A 251 7.65 -5.09 11.99
C ASP A 251 7.64 -4.99 10.45
N CYS A 252 8.70 -4.42 9.85
CA CYS A 252 8.93 -4.47 8.40
C CYS A 252 9.19 -5.89 7.90
N PHE A 253 10.04 -6.69 8.58
CA PHE A 253 10.28 -8.07 8.18
C PHE A 253 9.01 -8.93 8.23
N VAL A 254 8.17 -8.74 9.25
CA VAL A 254 6.87 -9.43 9.32
C VAL A 254 5.99 -9.00 8.15
N ALA A 255 5.83 -7.70 7.91
CA ALA A 255 5.01 -7.20 6.80
C ALA A 255 5.53 -7.69 5.44
N ALA A 256 6.85 -7.73 5.23
CA ALA A 256 7.48 -8.27 4.03
C ALA A 256 7.27 -9.78 3.87
N GLY A 257 7.37 -10.55 4.95
CA GLY A 257 7.08 -11.98 4.93
C GLY A 257 5.61 -12.28 4.59
N VAL A 258 4.68 -11.53 5.19
CA VAL A 258 3.24 -11.62 4.88
C VAL A 258 2.98 -11.30 3.41
N ALA A 259 3.57 -10.21 2.90
CA ALA A 259 3.43 -9.80 1.50
C ALA A 259 4.08 -10.80 0.52
N LEU A 260 5.23 -11.39 0.87
CA LEU A 260 5.91 -12.42 0.07
C LEU A 260 5.03 -13.66 -0.08
N CYS A 261 4.44 -14.15 1.02
CA CYS A 261 3.52 -15.28 0.98
C CYS A 261 2.28 -14.98 0.12
N ALA A 262 1.76 -13.75 0.14
CA ALA A 262 0.65 -13.36 -0.72
C ALA A 262 1.06 -13.26 -2.20
N ALA A 263 2.25 -12.74 -2.50
CA ALA A 263 2.79 -12.69 -3.86
C ALA A 263 2.99 -14.10 -4.45
N LEU A 264 3.53 -15.04 -3.64
CA LEU A 264 3.65 -16.44 -4.04
C LEU A 264 2.29 -17.10 -4.29
N GLN A 265 1.26 -16.79 -3.49
CA GLN A 265 -0.11 -17.28 -3.69
C GLN A 265 -0.75 -16.82 -5.01
N VAL A 266 -0.33 -15.69 -5.58
CA VAL A 266 -0.79 -15.27 -6.92
C VAL A 266 -0.13 -16.09 -8.01
N CYS A 267 1.14 -16.46 -7.82
CA CYS A 267 1.94 -17.16 -8.82
C CYS A 267 1.69 -18.68 -8.82
N LEU A 268 1.28 -19.24 -7.68
CA LEU A 268 1.26 -20.68 -7.44
C LEU A 268 -0.13 -21.17 -7.00
N THR A 269 -0.41 -22.43 -7.29
CA THR A 269 -1.53 -23.14 -6.68
C THR A 269 -1.25 -23.43 -5.20
N SER A 270 -2.30 -23.85 -4.47
CA SER A 270 -2.21 -24.19 -3.05
C SER A 270 -1.20 -25.31 -2.75
N GLU A 271 -1.14 -26.34 -3.59
CA GLU A 271 -0.22 -27.47 -3.45
C GLU A 271 1.23 -27.04 -3.69
N GLU A 272 1.46 -26.31 -4.77
CA GLU A 272 2.78 -25.78 -5.16
C GLU A 272 3.34 -24.81 -4.12
N LEU A 273 2.48 -23.97 -3.53
CA LEU A 273 2.86 -23.10 -2.42
C LEU A 273 3.29 -23.92 -1.20
N GLY A 274 2.56 -24.99 -0.87
CA GLY A 274 2.92 -25.88 0.22
C GLY A 274 4.29 -26.54 0.00
N LEU A 275 4.58 -26.95 -1.24
CA LEU A 275 5.90 -27.47 -1.63
C LEU A 275 7.02 -26.46 -1.38
N ILE A 276 6.85 -25.20 -1.80
CA ILE A 276 7.84 -24.14 -1.52
C ILE A 276 8.03 -23.95 -0.02
N ILE A 277 6.94 -23.90 0.76
CA ILE A 277 7.03 -23.69 2.21
C ILE A 277 7.86 -24.80 2.88
N VAL A 278 7.53 -26.06 2.59
CA VAL A 278 8.24 -27.20 3.21
C VAL A 278 9.70 -27.26 2.78
N LYS A 279 9.97 -27.17 1.48
CA LYS A 279 11.31 -27.41 0.94
C LYS A 279 12.24 -26.21 1.09
N VAL A 280 11.76 -24.99 0.85
CA VAL A 280 12.60 -23.79 0.86
C VAL A 280 12.66 -23.14 2.24
N ILE A 281 11.53 -23.05 2.94
CA ILE A 281 11.47 -22.28 4.19
C ILE A 281 11.84 -23.14 5.40
N PHE A 282 11.36 -24.39 5.45
CA PHE A 282 11.68 -25.33 6.51
C PHE A 282 12.87 -26.25 6.19
N ASN A 283 13.48 -26.10 5.02
CA ASN A 283 14.59 -26.94 4.54
C ASN A 283 14.28 -28.44 4.66
N GLY A 284 13.01 -28.81 4.44
CA GLY A 284 12.56 -30.19 4.51
C GLY A 284 13.15 -31.00 3.37
N ILE A 285 14.06 -31.93 3.68
CA ILE A 285 14.48 -32.96 2.74
C ILE A 285 13.29 -33.90 2.57
N THR A 286 12.68 -33.92 1.40
CA THR A 286 11.53 -34.80 1.12
C THR A 286 12.05 -36.12 0.58
N SER A 287 11.75 -37.24 1.26
CA SER A 287 12.14 -38.56 0.76
C SER A 287 11.13 -39.04 -0.25
N SER A 288 11.60 -39.25 -1.46
CA SER A 288 10.96 -40.08 -2.47
C SER A 288 10.84 -41.52 -1.94
N SER A 289 9.63 -41.92 -1.53
CA SER A 289 9.30 -43.32 -1.23
C SER A 289 9.15 -44.20 -2.49
N SER A 290 9.38 -43.63 -3.68
CA SER A 290 9.48 -44.36 -4.95
C SER A 290 10.61 -43.73 -5.78
N GLY A 291 11.58 -44.56 -6.21
CA GLY A 291 12.84 -44.15 -6.82
C GLY A 291 12.69 -43.46 -8.18
N THR A 292 12.23 -42.21 -8.20
CA THR A 292 12.04 -41.46 -9.44
C THR A 292 12.40 -39.99 -9.25
N ASN A 293 13.14 -39.46 -10.22
CA ASN A 293 13.47 -38.04 -10.44
C ASN A 293 12.26 -37.09 -10.55
N CYS A 294 11.04 -37.56 -10.25
CA CYS A 294 9.75 -36.91 -10.50
C CYS A 294 9.47 -35.75 -9.54
N PHE A 295 9.81 -35.89 -8.25
CA PHE A 295 9.52 -34.86 -7.24
C PHE A 295 10.51 -33.69 -7.30
N GLU A 296 11.78 -33.95 -7.62
CA GLU A 296 12.76 -32.90 -7.91
C GLU A 296 12.41 -32.16 -9.21
N SER A 297 11.91 -32.86 -10.24
CA SER A 297 11.40 -32.19 -11.43
C SER A 297 10.16 -31.35 -11.14
N GLU A 298 9.20 -31.86 -10.36
CA GLU A 298 7.99 -31.12 -9.98
C GLU A 298 8.35 -29.84 -9.19
N PHE A 299 9.24 -29.95 -8.21
CA PHE A 299 9.71 -28.78 -7.47
C PHE A 299 10.44 -27.78 -8.37
N ARG A 300 11.29 -28.23 -9.29
CA ARG A 300 11.97 -27.35 -10.24
C ARG A 300 10.95 -26.63 -11.13
N ASP A 301 9.93 -27.33 -11.61
CA ASP A 301 8.87 -26.76 -12.43
C ASP A 301 8.05 -25.73 -11.64
N VAL A 302 7.81 -25.96 -10.35
CA VAL A 302 7.18 -24.97 -9.45
C VAL A 302 8.04 -23.72 -9.27
N VAL A 303 9.34 -23.87 -9.03
CA VAL A 303 10.26 -22.72 -8.89
C VAL A 303 10.31 -21.91 -10.20
N LEU A 304 10.27 -22.57 -11.36
CA LEU A 304 10.24 -21.90 -12.67
C LEU A 304 8.96 -21.08 -12.92
N LYS A 305 7.84 -21.40 -12.25
CA LYS A 305 6.60 -20.61 -12.33
C LYS A 305 6.69 -19.31 -11.53
N VAL A 306 7.59 -19.22 -10.55
CA VAL A 306 7.77 -18.00 -9.78
C VAL A 306 8.58 -17.01 -10.62
N PRO A 307 8.00 -15.85 -10.99
CA PRO A 307 8.71 -14.88 -11.83
C PRO A 307 9.77 -14.19 -10.96
N PHE A 308 10.93 -14.78 -10.76
CA PHE A 308 12.01 -14.22 -9.95
C PHE A 308 13.33 -14.34 -10.69
N LYS A 309 14.07 -13.23 -10.78
CA LYS A 309 15.38 -13.21 -11.43
C LYS A 309 16.46 -13.66 -10.46
N GLY A 310 16.87 -14.91 -10.59
CA GLY A 310 17.92 -15.53 -9.78
C GLY A 310 17.43 -16.82 -9.13
N ASP A 311 18.18 -17.31 -8.15
CA ASP A 311 17.81 -18.50 -7.39
C ASP A 311 17.03 -18.11 -6.13
N LEU A 312 15.69 -18.23 -6.21
CA LEU A 312 14.79 -17.97 -5.10
C LEU A 312 15.15 -18.78 -3.84
N CYS A 313 15.57 -20.02 -4.02
CA CYS A 313 15.88 -20.92 -2.90
C CYS A 313 17.15 -20.47 -2.20
N PHE A 314 18.19 -20.15 -2.97
CA PHE A 314 19.43 -19.60 -2.44
C PHE A 314 19.20 -18.30 -1.66
N GLU A 315 18.39 -17.40 -2.21
CA GLU A 315 18.08 -16.11 -1.60
C GLU A 315 17.34 -16.25 -0.26
N ILE A 316 16.33 -17.12 -0.19
CA ILE A 316 15.58 -17.40 1.06
C ILE A 316 16.48 -18.10 2.10
N ASN A 317 17.32 -19.03 1.65
CA ASN A 317 18.31 -19.66 2.52
C ASN A 317 19.34 -18.66 3.07
N GLY A 318 19.57 -17.55 2.38
CA GLY A 318 20.43 -16.45 2.85
C GLY A 318 19.81 -15.57 3.95
N PHE A 319 18.54 -15.78 4.31
CA PHE A 319 17.88 -14.93 5.32
C PHE A 319 18.48 -15.09 6.71
N SER A 320 18.61 -13.97 7.42
CA SER A 320 18.97 -13.96 8.85
C SER A 320 17.95 -14.75 9.69
N VAL A 321 18.36 -15.22 10.87
CA VAL A 321 17.47 -15.93 11.81
C VAL A 321 16.22 -15.10 12.12
N LEU A 322 16.39 -13.79 12.34
CA LEU A 322 15.27 -12.89 12.61
C LEU A 322 14.30 -12.81 11.42
N SER A 323 14.82 -12.64 10.21
CA SER A 323 14.02 -12.58 8.98
C SER A 323 13.26 -13.88 8.74
N ARG A 324 13.89 -15.04 8.98
CA ARG A 324 13.23 -16.36 8.91
C ARG A 324 12.08 -16.49 9.91
N LEU A 325 12.28 -16.09 11.17
CA LEU A 325 11.21 -16.10 12.18
C LEU A 325 10.05 -15.17 11.78
N CYS A 326 10.35 -14.00 11.21
CA CYS A 326 9.33 -13.08 10.71
C CYS A 326 8.60 -13.63 9.49
N LEU A 327 9.29 -14.35 8.60
CA LEU A 327 8.69 -15.05 7.46
C LEU A 327 7.73 -16.14 7.93
N ILE A 328 8.10 -16.94 8.93
CA ILE A 328 7.20 -17.96 9.53
C ILE A 328 5.93 -17.31 10.06
N ARG A 329 6.04 -16.17 10.75
CA ARG A 329 4.87 -15.39 11.16
C ARG A 329 4.04 -14.93 9.96
N GLY A 330 4.70 -14.55 8.86
CA GLY A 330 4.06 -14.21 7.60
C GLY A 330 3.23 -15.35 7.02
N ILE A 331 3.79 -16.56 6.98
CA ILE A 331 3.12 -17.80 6.57
C ILE A 331 1.86 -18.01 7.39
N LEU A 332 1.98 -17.97 8.73
CA LEU A 332 0.86 -18.17 9.64
C LEU A 332 -0.26 -17.12 9.52
N THR A 333 0.05 -15.96 8.93
CA THR A 333 -0.91 -14.87 8.72
C THR A 333 -1.58 -14.95 7.35
N ALA A 334 -0.81 -15.18 6.29
CA ALA A 334 -1.26 -15.06 4.92
C ALA A 334 -1.71 -16.38 4.27
N VAL A 335 -1.19 -17.53 4.73
CA VAL A 335 -1.42 -18.83 4.10
C VAL A 335 -2.63 -19.51 4.73
N SER A 336 -3.49 -20.10 3.90
CA SER A 336 -4.70 -20.76 4.37
C SER A 336 -4.38 -22.00 5.21
N ARG A 337 -5.25 -22.31 6.19
CA ARG A 337 -5.11 -23.53 6.99
C ARG A 337 -5.15 -24.81 6.14
N ALA A 338 -5.85 -24.79 5.02
CA ALA A 338 -5.91 -25.94 4.11
C ALA A 338 -4.51 -26.27 3.54
N VAL A 339 -3.76 -25.24 3.11
CA VAL A 339 -2.38 -25.40 2.65
C VAL A 339 -1.46 -25.81 3.81
N LEU A 340 -1.60 -25.21 4.99
CA LEU A 340 -0.73 -25.54 6.13
C LEU A 340 -0.94 -26.97 6.66
N ASN A 341 -2.12 -27.55 6.42
CA ASN A 341 -2.46 -28.92 6.82
C ASN A 341 -2.25 -29.96 5.71
N SER A 342 -1.74 -29.57 4.53
CA SER A 342 -1.47 -30.53 3.46
C SER A 342 -0.35 -31.49 3.87
N GLN A 343 -0.55 -32.77 3.62
CA GLN A 343 0.38 -33.81 4.05
C GLN A 343 1.54 -33.92 3.06
N PHE A 344 2.76 -33.66 3.55
CA PHE A 344 3.99 -33.88 2.80
C PHE A 344 4.80 -34.99 3.48
N VAL A 345 5.32 -35.93 2.70
CA VAL A 345 6.22 -36.98 3.19
C VAL A 345 7.65 -36.44 3.21
N VAL A 346 8.21 -36.23 4.40
CA VAL A 346 9.54 -35.65 4.60
C VAL A 346 10.50 -36.73 5.11
N SER A 347 11.69 -36.88 4.52
CA SER A 347 12.74 -37.72 5.11
C SER A 347 13.32 -37.00 6.31
N SER A 348 13.44 -37.69 7.43
CA SER A 348 14.17 -37.18 8.59
C SER A 348 15.69 -37.20 8.34
N GLY A 349 16.18 -36.37 7.41
CA GLY A 349 17.58 -35.97 7.35
C GLY A 349 17.75 -34.81 8.32
N GLY A 350 18.45 -35.03 9.43
CA GLY A 350 18.56 -34.17 10.61
C GLY A 350 18.32 -32.67 10.38
N LEU A 351 17.29 -32.13 11.06
CA LEU A 351 17.01 -30.70 11.14
C LEU A 351 18.26 -29.93 11.60
N LYS A 352 18.87 -29.15 10.70
CA LYS A 352 19.79 -28.08 11.09
C LYS A 352 18.96 -26.81 11.28
N TRP A 353 18.67 -26.49 12.54
CA TRP A 353 18.10 -25.21 12.94
C TRP A 353 19.16 -24.11 12.95
#